data_AF-A0A015LV21-F1
#
_entry.id   AF-A0A015LV21-F1
#
_cell.length_a   1.000
_cell.length_b   1.000
_cell.length_c   1.000
_cell.angle_alpha   90.00
_cell.angle_beta   90.00
_cell.angle_gamma   90.00
#
_symmetry.space_group_name_H-M   'P 1'
#
loop_
_entity.id
_entity.type
_entity.pdbx_description
1 polymer ?
#
loop_
_entity_poly.entity_id
_entity_poly.type
_entity_poly.pdbx_seq_one_letter_code
_entity_poly.pdbx_strand_id
1 'polypeptide(L)'
;MSTIDSEKRVSQLDTSGELAEDTRCNLRTRGYLPIENYGMIGNLRTVALSGTDGSIDFFCYPKFDSPSIFARLLDNEKGGHFSITPSIHSSNKQQYLPRSNILLTRFLHDEGVSEVTDYMHLPDNSGPAIKPLLPWLIRHVRVVRGKVDFHFELFPSFNYALDDHTVDIEDYKVTANDDKSFVGKQRFIFRSKTINLDFRYVVTKADQDPPIIDFKLIKKNEMKGPGIVSKFQLKESQEITFILRELPSVGIENQLLMDPPLNSILMKSLYKQTLAYWQKWISQSCYKGRWRENVHRSALTLKLLTYEPTGAVVASPTFGLPEEIGGPRNWDYRYTWIRDSAFTVYALMRLGMIQETERYMKYMEERCQDLNPDGSLNIMYSIDGEKKLTEVELTHLDGYRSSKPVRIGNGAYDHLQLDIYGELLDAVYLYNKYGSPLSYDMWQSIRKLVNYVCDNWEKEDMSIWEVRGKKQNFTYSKIMCWVAVDRGIRLSEKRVLPCPDRDRWMKVRDNIYEEVMTKAWNPEQKFFAQSYEALDALDSSVLIMPLVFFISPNDPRFLSTVRQILLPPEKGNTYIKV
;
A
#
# COMPACT_ATOMS: atom_id res chain seq x y z
N MET A 1 -41.12 -16.97 -46.48
CA MET A 1 -40.13 -17.91 -45.94
C MET A 1 -38.92 -17.09 -45.54
N SER A 2 -38.99 -16.32 -44.46
CA SER A 2 -39.01 -16.65 -43.01
C SER A 2 -37.61 -16.48 -42.39
N THR A 3 -37.49 -15.38 -41.62
CA THR A 3 -36.73 -15.19 -40.35
C THR A 3 -35.20 -15.33 -40.42
N ILE A 4 -34.41 -14.44 -39.82
CA ILE A 4 -34.39 -14.10 -38.38
C ILE A 4 -33.91 -12.65 -38.14
N ASP A 5 -34.61 -12.02 -37.19
CA ASP A 5 -34.42 -10.69 -36.62
C ASP A 5 -33.04 -10.40 -36.01
N SER A 6 -32.60 -9.17 -36.25
CA SER A 6 -31.55 -8.47 -35.52
C SER A 6 -32.16 -7.66 -34.37
N GLU A 7 -32.21 -8.21 -33.16
CA GLU A 7 -32.40 -7.39 -31.95
C GLU A 7 -31.75 -8.01 -30.70
N LYS A 8 -31.02 -7.14 -29.97
CA LYS A 8 -30.81 -7.12 -28.51
C LYS A 8 -30.10 -8.33 -27.87
N ARG A 9 -28.82 -8.14 -27.52
CA ARG A 9 -28.23 -8.79 -26.33
C ARG A 9 -28.13 -7.77 -25.20
N VAL A 10 -28.95 -8.03 -24.19
CA VAL A 10 -29.21 -7.25 -22.99
C VAL A 10 -27.94 -7.14 -22.13
N SER A 11 -27.49 -5.91 -21.90
CA SER A 11 -26.68 -5.55 -20.74
C SER A 11 -27.52 -5.78 -19.49
N GLN A 12 -27.03 -6.56 -18.52
CA GLN A 12 -27.68 -6.68 -17.22
C GLN A 12 -27.48 -5.35 -16.50
N LEU A 13 -28.52 -4.52 -16.50
CA LEU A 13 -28.66 -3.34 -15.65
C LEU A 13 -28.80 -3.82 -14.21
N ASP A 14 -28.00 -3.25 -13.31
CA ASP A 14 -28.34 -3.26 -11.89
C ASP A 14 -29.51 -2.29 -11.67
N THR A 15 -30.31 -2.56 -10.65
CA THR A 15 -31.52 -1.84 -10.23
C THR A 15 -31.34 -0.34 -9.95
N SER A 16 -30.12 0.20 -10.03
CA SER A 16 -29.77 1.62 -9.90
C SER A 16 -29.70 2.40 -11.22
N GLY A 17 -29.78 1.76 -12.38
CA GLY A 17 -29.69 2.45 -13.67
C GLY A 17 -28.27 2.93 -14.06
N GLU A 18 -27.24 2.53 -13.30
CA GLU A 18 -25.86 2.67 -13.72
C GLU A 18 -25.47 1.49 -14.64
N LEU A 19 -24.68 1.79 -15.67
CA LEU A 19 -24.02 0.77 -16.49
C LEU A 19 -23.21 -0.12 -15.55
N ALA A 20 -23.62 -1.39 -15.36
CA ALA A 20 -22.77 -2.37 -14.71
C ALA A 20 -21.42 -2.38 -15.45
N GLU A 21 -20.37 -1.86 -14.82
CA GLU A 21 -19.05 -1.77 -15.42
C GLU A 21 -18.60 -3.19 -15.80
N ASP A 22 -18.51 -3.43 -17.10
CA ASP A 22 -18.15 -4.73 -17.64
C ASP A 22 -16.66 -4.98 -17.31
N THR A 23 -16.41 -5.67 -16.19
CA THR A 23 -15.09 -6.12 -15.71
C THR A 23 -14.36 -7.06 -16.71
N ARG A 24 -14.92 -7.28 -17.90
CA ARG A 24 -14.42 -8.21 -18.92
C ARG A 24 -13.55 -7.56 -20.01
N CYS A 25 -13.40 -6.24 -20.05
CA CYS A 25 -12.47 -5.60 -20.98
C CYS A 25 -11.63 -4.52 -20.30
N ASN A 26 -10.37 -4.42 -20.74
CA ASN A 26 -9.35 -3.45 -20.35
C ASN A 26 -9.71 -2.00 -20.76
N LEU A 27 -10.96 -1.60 -20.52
CA LEU A 27 -11.53 -0.33 -20.90
C LEU A 27 -10.93 0.75 -20.01
N ARG A 28 -10.15 1.62 -20.64
CA ARG A 28 -9.63 2.83 -20.02
C ARG A 28 -10.62 3.96 -20.29
N THR A 29 -11.30 4.42 -19.24
CA THR A 29 -12.18 5.60 -19.32
C THR A 29 -11.31 6.84 -19.27
N ARG A 30 -11.32 7.65 -20.35
CA ARG A 30 -10.43 8.82 -20.51
C ARG A 30 -8.95 8.47 -20.32
N GLY A 31 -8.51 7.27 -20.72
CA GLY A 31 -7.12 6.81 -20.57
C GLY A 31 -6.76 6.20 -19.21
N TYR A 32 -7.70 6.18 -18.25
CA TYR A 32 -7.50 5.61 -16.91
C TYR A 32 -8.21 4.26 -16.76
N LEU A 33 -7.52 3.26 -16.22
CA LEU A 33 -8.14 2.01 -15.82
C LEU A 33 -8.81 2.20 -14.43
N PRO A 34 -9.95 1.55 -14.14
CA PRO A 34 -10.51 1.51 -12.79
C PRO A 34 -9.48 1.06 -11.74
N ILE A 35 -9.52 1.62 -10.53
CA ILE A 35 -8.49 1.38 -9.49
C ILE A 35 -8.49 -0.09 -9.05
N GLU A 36 -9.67 -0.71 -8.99
CA GLU A 36 -9.90 -2.11 -8.67
C GLU A 36 -9.30 -3.10 -9.68
N ASN A 37 -8.95 -2.64 -10.88
CA ASN A 37 -8.30 -3.43 -11.92
C ASN A 37 -6.77 -3.38 -11.86
N TYR A 38 -6.20 -2.87 -10.76
CA TYR A 38 -4.76 -2.93 -10.49
C TYR A 38 -4.42 -3.95 -9.40
N GLY A 39 -3.47 -4.84 -9.71
CA GLY A 39 -2.78 -5.66 -8.75
C GLY A 39 -1.51 -4.99 -8.23
N MET A 40 -1.16 -5.28 -6.98
CA MET A 40 -0.02 -4.70 -6.27
C MET A 40 1.13 -5.69 -6.20
N ILE A 41 2.31 -5.30 -6.67
CA ILE A 41 3.56 -6.07 -6.53
C ILE A 41 4.63 -5.24 -5.82
N GLY A 42 5.53 -5.87 -5.07
CA GLY A 42 6.55 -5.13 -4.33
C GLY A 42 7.61 -6.02 -3.68
N ASN A 43 8.66 -5.38 -3.17
CA ASN A 43 9.82 -6.01 -2.52
C ASN A 43 10.01 -5.57 -1.06
N LEU A 44 8.93 -5.11 -0.41
CA LEU A 44 8.95 -4.55 0.95
C LEU A 44 9.75 -3.25 1.11
N ARG A 45 10.26 -2.68 0.02
CA ARG A 45 10.84 -1.32 0.00
C ARG A 45 9.98 -0.36 -0.80
N THR A 46 9.39 -0.88 -1.86
CA THR A 46 8.44 -0.17 -2.70
C THR A 46 7.41 -1.12 -3.32
N VAL A 47 6.43 -0.54 -4.00
CA VAL A 47 5.32 -1.18 -4.69
C VAL A 47 5.12 -0.55 -6.08
N ALA A 48 4.73 -1.38 -7.03
CA ALA A 48 4.19 -0.97 -8.32
C ALA A 48 2.76 -1.51 -8.52
N LEU A 49 1.93 -0.78 -9.26
CA LEU A 49 0.56 -1.16 -9.60
C LEU A 49 0.47 -1.65 -11.06
N SER A 50 0.13 -2.92 -11.23
CA SER A 50 0.01 -3.61 -12.53
C SER A 50 -1.45 -3.84 -12.91
N GLY A 51 -1.88 -3.21 -14.00
CA GLY A 51 -3.24 -3.30 -14.52
C GLY A 51 -3.55 -4.63 -15.18
N THR A 52 -4.83 -4.98 -15.23
CA THR A 52 -5.35 -6.14 -15.98
C THR A 52 -5.04 -6.08 -17.48
N ASP A 53 -4.63 -4.91 -17.99
CA ASP A 53 -4.24 -4.68 -19.37
C ASP A 53 -2.74 -4.91 -19.64
N GLY A 54 -1.98 -5.29 -18.63
CA GLY A 54 -0.54 -5.52 -18.74
C GLY A 54 0.28 -4.23 -18.66
N SER A 55 -0.30 -3.11 -18.22
CA SER A 55 0.43 -1.87 -17.96
C SER A 55 0.75 -1.68 -16.47
N ILE A 56 1.99 -1.31 -16.16
CA ILE A 56 2.36 -0.77 -14.85
C ILE A 56 2.28 0.75 -14.96
N ASP A 57 1.33 1.35 -14.25
CA ASP A 57 0.97 2.76 -14.39
C ASP A 57 1.36 3.61 -13.19
N PHE A 58 1.73 3.00 -12.08
CA PHE A 58 2.11 3.70 -10.86
C PHE A 58 3.27 2.98 -10.18
N PHE A 59 4.35 3.72 -9.93
CA PHE A 59 5.55 3.17 -9.30
C PHE A 59 6.41 4.29 -8.71
N CYS A 60 6.51 4.34 -7.39
CA CYS A 60 7.49 5.15 -6.66
C CYS A 60 8.77 4.34 -6.46
N TYR A 61 9.94 4.95 -6.61
CA TYR A 61 11.19 4.18 -6.57
C TYR A 61 12.34 5.04 -6.03
N PRO A 62 13.23 4.51 -5.16
CA PRO A 62 13.31 3.10 -4.72
C PRO A 62 12.48 2.74 -3.48
N LYS A 63 11.89 3.73 -2.78
CA LYS A 63 11.09 3.53 -1.57
C LYS A 63 9.64 4.00 -1.77
N PHE A 64 8.75 3.70 -0.81
CA PHE A 64 7.34 4.12 -0.85
C PHE A 64 7.16 5.63 -1.06
N ASP A 65 7.78 6.45 -0.22
CA ASP A 65 7.66 7.92 -0.25
C ASP A 65 8.64 8.60 -1.22
N SER A 66 9.39 7.83 -2.01
CA SER A 66 10.26 8.38 -3.07
C SER A 66 9.44 8.98 -4.22
N PRO A 67 10.04 9.85 -5.05
CA PRO A 67 9.38 10.33 -6.25
C PRO A 67 8.94 9.20 -7.20
N SER A 68 7.83 9.42 -7.90
CA SER A 68 7.34 8.46 -8.87
C SER A 68 8.22 8.42 -10.11
N ILE A 69 8.45 7.21 -10.64
CA ILE A 69 8.98 6.98 -11.99
C ILE A 69 7.88 6.59 -12.99
N PHE A 70 6.72 6.16 -12.48
CA PHE A 70 5.46 6.03 -13.22
C PHE A 70 4.32 6.62 -12.38
N ALA A 71 3.49 7.44 -13.02
CA ALA A 71 2.33 8.11 -12.46
C ALA A 71 1.21 8.24 -13.51
N ARG A 72 1.14 7.33 -14.49
CA ARG A 72 0.05 7.28 -15.49
C ARG A 72 -1.33 7.13 -14.86
N LEU A 73 -1.39 6.56 -13.66
CA LEU A 73 -2.60 6.54 -12.84
C LEU A 73 -3.11 7.96 -12.50
N LEU A 74 -2.22 8.94 -12.38
CA LEU A 74 -2.56 10.33 -12.06
C LEU A 74 -2.58 11.23 -13.30
N ASP A 75 -1.82 10.92 -14.35
CA ASP A 75 -1.85 11.66 -15.61
C ASP A 75 -1.52 10.73 -16.78
N ASN A 76 -2.51 10.45 -17.63
CA ASN A 76 -2.41 9.43 -18.67
C ASN A 76 -1.39 9.75 -19.80
N GLU A 77 -1.06 11.03 -20.00
CA GLU A 77 -0.17 11.52 -21.05
C GLU A 77 1.24 11.80 -20.52
N LYS A 78 1.36 12.35 -19.29
CA LYS A 78 2.65 12.77 -18.71
C LYS A 78 3.25 11.75 -17.75
N GLY A 79 2.40 10.96 -17.10
CA GLY A 79 2.78 10.16 -15.94
C GLY A 79 3.73 9.02 -16.23
N GLY A 80 3.86 8.57 -17.48
CA GLY A 80 4.75 7.48 -17.86
C GLY A 80 4.30 6.11 -17.33
N HIS A 81 4.73 5.04 -18.01
CA HIS A 81 4.27 3.67 -17.78
C HIS A 81 5.24 2.64 -18.34
N PHE A 82 5.01 1.38 -17.95
CA PHE A 82 5.61 0.21 -18.58
C PHE A 82 4.50 -0.77 -18.98
N SER A 83 4.19 -0.86 -20.28
CA SER A 83 3.14 -1.72 -20.83
C SER A 83 3.71 -2.86 -21.67
N ILE A 84 3.18 -4.06 -21.46
CA ILE A 84 3.35 -5.22 -22.32
C ILE A 84 1.98 -5.84 -22.54
N THR A 85 1.39 -5.59 -23.70
CA THR A 85 -0.03 -5.91 -23.95
C THR A 85 -0.16 -6.67 -25.27
N PRO A 86 -0.88 -7.82 -25.29
CA PRO A 86 -1.23 -8.47 -26.55
C PRO A 86 -2.05 -7.55 -27.44
N SER A 87 -1.71 -7.52 -28.73
CA SER A 87 -2.37 -6.68 -29.74
C SER A 87 -3.86 -6.99 -29.88
N ILE A 88 -4.23 -8.25 -29.66
CA ILE A 88 -5.60 -8.74 -29.75
C ILE A 88 -5.82 -9.72 -28.60
N HIS A 89 -6.93 -9.57 -27.88
CA HIS A 89 -7.43 -10.53 -26.90
C HIS A 89 -8.94 -10.36 -26.72
N SER A 90 -9.66 -11.46 -26.48
CA SER A 90 -11.11 -11.44 -26.25
C SER A 90 -11.46 -11.32 -24.77
N SER A 91 -10.56 -11.75 -23.87
CA SER A 91 -10.69 -11.59 -22.43
C SER A 91 -9.34 -11.68 -21.74
N ASN A 92 -9.29 -11.27 -20.48
CA ASN A 92 -8.12 -11.45 -19.63
C ASN A 92 -8.55 -11.90 -18.22
N LYS A 93 -7.60 -12.44 -17.46
CA LYS A 93 -7.78 -12.77 -16.06
C LYS A 93 -6.50 -12.48 -15.29
N GLN A 94 -6.59 -11.64 -14.28
CA GLN A 94 -5.49 -11.37 -13.35
C GLN A 94 -5.69 -12.14 -12.04
N GLN A 95 -4.61 -12.72 -11.52
CA GLN A 95 -4.62 -13.41 -10.24
C GLN A 95 -3.22 -13.43 -9.61
N TYR A 96 -3.16 -13.40 -8.28
CA TYR A 96 -1.91 -13.72 -7.59
C TYR A 96 -1.65 -15.22 -7.64
N LEU A 97 -0.39 -15.61 -7.81
CA LEU A 97 0.00 -17.01 -7.60
C LEU A 97 -0.26 -17.40 -6.14
N PRO A 98 -0.71 -18.64 -5.88
CA PRO A 98 -1.13 -19.08 -4.56
C PRO A 98 -0.09 -18.73 -3.49
N ARG A 99 -0.57 -18.06 -2.43
CA ARG A 99 0.25 -17.72 -1.25
C ARG A 99 1.46 -16.83 -1.56
N SER A 100 1.33 -15.92 -2.53
CA SER A 100 2.39 -14.97 -2.87
C SER A 100 1.90 -13.58 -3.32
N ASN A 101 2.86 -12.66 -3.47
CA ASN A 101 2.68 -11.38 -4.17
C ASN A 101 3.34 -11.40 -5.56
N ILE A 102 3.22 -12.53 -6.27
CA ILE A 102 3.57 -12.65 -7.69
C ILE A 102 2.26 -12.61 -8.46
N LEU A 103 2.15 -11.67 -9.40
CA LEU A 103 0.91 -11.39 -10.11
C LEU A 103 0.97 -11.96 -11.52
N LEU A 104 -0.04 -12.72 -11.91
CA LEU A 104 -0.18 -13.31 -13.24
C LEU A 104 -1.40 -12.71 -13.94
N THR A 105 -1.19 -12.08 -15.09
CA THR A 105 -2.24 -11.66 -16.00
C THR A 105 -2.22 -12.58 -17.22
N ARG A 106 -3.30 -13.33 -17.43
CA ARG A 106 -3.48 -14.20 -18.60
C ARG A 106 -4.40 -13.53 -19.62
N PHE A 107 -3.99 -13.50 -20.87
CA PHE A 107 -4.79 -12.99 -21.99
C PHE A 107 -5.23 -14.15 -22.88
N LEU A 108 -6.51 -14.15 -23.25
CA LEU A 108 -7.14 -15.21 -24.02
C LEU A 108 -7.56 -14.68 -25.39
N HIS A 109 -7.22 -15.42 -26.44
CA HIS A 109 -7.70 -15.21 -27.80
C HIS A 109 -7.81 -16.57 -28.51
N ASP A 110 -8.61 -16.64 -29.57
CA ASP A 110 -8.77 -17.89 -30.34
C ASP A 110 -7.45 -18.32 -30.99
N GLU A 111 -6.65 -17.36 -31.47
CA GLU A 111 -5.36 -17.60 -32.11
C GLU A 111 -4.21 -17.90 -31.12
N GLY A 112 -4.36 -17.53 -29.85
CA GLY A 112 -3.29 -17.70 -28.87
C GLY A 112 -3.65 -17.33 -27.43
N VAL A 113 -2.89 -17.90 -26.50
CA VAL A 113 -2.99 -17.61 -25.06
C VAL A 113 -1.63 -17.17 -24.57
N SER A 114 -1.58 -16.01 -23.93
CA SER A 114 -0.36 -15.46 -23.34
C SER A 114 -0.51 -15.11 -21.88
N GLU A 115 0.63 -14.99 -21.22
CA GLU A 115 0.74 -14.69 -19.80
C GLU A 115 1.82 -13.65 -19.56
N VAL A 116 1.52 -12.69 -18.69
CA VAL A 116 2.48 -11.73 -18.14
C VAL A 116 2.53 -11.95 -16.63
N THR A 117 3.70 -12.31 -16.11
CA THR A 117 3.95 -12.51 -14.68
C THR A 117 4.83 -11.38 -14.16
N ASP A 118 4.29 -10.57 -13.26
CA ASP A 118 4.95 -9.41 -12.67
C ASP A 118 5.34 -9.70 -11.21
N TYR A 119 6.57 -9.38 -10.84
CA TYR A 119 7.04 -9.45 -9.46
C TYR A 119 8.29 -8.58 -9.24
N MET A 120 8.60 -8.30 -7.97
CA MET A 120 9.91 -7.80 -7.57
C MET A 120 10.62 -8.86 -6.74
N HIS A 121 11.93 -8.99 -6.93
CA HIS A 121 12.69 -10.05 -6.28
C HIS A 121 12.78 -9.86 -4.76
N LEU A 122 12.55 -10.95 -4.03
CA LEU A 122 12.89 -11.09 -2.61
C LEU A 122 13.81 -12.30 -2.42
N PRO A 123 14.94 -12.16 -1.71
CA PRO A 123 15.83 -13.27 -1.42
C PRO A 123 15.17 -14.25 -0.45
N ASP A 124 15.48 -15.53 -0.58
CA ASP A 124 15.07 -16.53 0.40
C ASP A 124 15.97 -16.46 1.64
N ASN A 125 15.38 -16.18 2.81
CA ASN A 125 16.07 -16.09 4.11
C ASN A 125 16.32 -17.50 4.71
N SER A 126 16.76 -18.47 3.91
CA SER A 126 17.03 -19.86 4.34
C SER A 126 18.50 -20.13 4.69
N GLY A 127 19.37 -19.10 4.63
CA GLY A 127 20.77 -19.16 5.04
C GLY A 127 21.29 -17.80 5.54
N PRO A 128 22.56 -17.70 6.00
CA PRO A 128 23.16 -16.42 6.37
C PRO A 128 23.03 -15.43 5.20
N ALA A 129 22.62 -14.20 5.50
CA ALA A 129 22.23 -13.14 4.57
C ALA A 129 23.39 -12.60 3.72
N ILE A 130 24.02 -13.46 2.92
CA ILE A 130 25.19 -13.11 2.09
C ILE A 130 24.75 -12.61 0.72
N LYS A 131 23.55 -13.01 0.23
CA LYS A 131 23.03 -12.54 -1.06
C LYS A 131 22.31 -11.21 -0.88
N PRO A 132 22.62 -10.20 -1.71
CA PRO A 132 21.99 -8.91 -1.56
C PRO A 132 20.58 -8.90 -2.17
N LEU A 133 19.74 -7.99 -1.69
CA LEU A 133 18.45 -7.69 -2.31
C LEU A 133 18.67 -7.05 -3.68
N LEU A 134 17.99 -7.59 -4.69
CA LEU A 134 17.94 -7.00 -6.03
C LEU A 134 16.58 -6.30 -6.20
N PRO A 135 16.49 -4.96 -6.09
CA PRO A 135 15.23 -4.22 -6.20
C PRO A 135 14.79 -4.08 -7.66
N TRP A 136 14.68 -5.22 -8.35
CA TRP A 136 14.39 -5.28 -9.78
C TRP A 136 12.90 -5.49 -9.98
N LEU A 137 12.32 -4.70 -10.88
CA LEU A 137 11.01 -4.98 -11.45
C LEU A 137 11.20 -6.00 -12.57
N ILE A 138 10.61 -7.19 -12.40
CA ILE A 138 10.74 -8.30 -13.34
C ILE A 138 9.37 -8.61 -13.94
N ARG A 139 9.32 -8.65 -15.27
CA ARG A 139 8.12 -8.97 -16.03
C ARG A 139 8.41 -10.13 -16.98
N HIS A 140 7.85 -11.29 -16.70
CA HIS A 140 8.04 -12.51 -17.49
C HIS A 140 6.84 -12.74 -18.41
N VAL A 141 7.10 -12.80 -19.71
CA VAL A 141 6.08 -12.93 -20.75
C VAL A 141 6.25 -14.27 -21.44
N ARG A 142 5.17 -15.04 -21.57
CA ARG A 142 5.18 -16.32 -22.28
C ARG A 142 3.92 -16.54 -23.09
N VAL A 143 4.03 -17.31 -24.17
CA VAL A 143 2.89 -17.81 -24.93
C VAL A 143 2.67 -19.28 -24.61
N VAL A 144 1.51 -19.56 -24.02
CA VAL A 144 1.09 -20.91 -23.60
C VAL A 144 0.57 -21.72 -24.78
N ARG A 145 -0.07 -21.06 -25.75
CA ARG A 145 -0.64 -21.70 -26.95
C ARG A 145 -0.61 -20.72 -28.11
N GLY A 146 -0.29 -21.22 -29.32
CA GLY A 146 -0.47 -20.47 -30.56
C GLY A 146 0.58 -19.38 -30.78
N LYS A 147 0.17 -18.27 -31.39
CA LYS A 147 1.04 -17.12 -31.69
C LYS A 147 0.37 -15.84 -31.22
N VAL A 148 1.14 -14.95 -30.59
CA VAL A 148 0.62 -13.70 -30.04
C VAL A 148 1.57 -12.56 -30.37
N ASP A 149 1.01 -11.51 -30.99
CA ASP A 149 1.71 -10.25 -31.23
C ASP A 149 1.57 -9.33 -30.02
N PHE A 150 2.67 -8.79 -29.53
CA PHE A 150 2.70 -7.88 -28.40
C PHE A 150 3.05 -6.46 -28.82
N HIS A 151 2.44 -5.50 -28.14
CA HIS A 151 2.89 -4.12 -28.07
C HIS A 151 3.63 -3.90 -26.76
N PHE A 152 4.85 -3.38 -26.87
CA PHE A 152 5.69 -3.01 -25.75
C PHE A 152 5.86 -1.51 -25.74
N GLU A 153 5.68 -0.90 -24.57
CA GLU A 153 6.00 0.50 -24.31
C GLU A 153 6.67 0.65 -22.94
N LEU A 154 7.80 1.34 -22.89
CA LEU A 154 8.42 1.78 -21.64
C LEU A 154 8.74 3.26 -21.74
N PHE A 155 7.99 4.06 -21.00
CA PHE A 155 8.13 5.51 -20.90
C PHE A 155 8.26 5.91 -19.43
N PRO A 156 9.46 5.96 -18.86
CA PRO A 156 9.67 6.52 -17.52
C PRO A 156 9.32 8.01 -17.49
N SER A 157 8.76 8.46 -16.37
CA SER A 157 8.50 9.87 -16.10
C SER A 157 8.95 10.19 -14.68
N PHE A 158 10.15 10.73 -14.59
CA PHE A 158 10.89 10.85 -13.34
C PHE A 158 10.42 12.03 -12.50
N ASN A 159 10.58 11.88 -11.18
CA ASN A 159 10.30 12.93 -10.22
C ASN A 159 8.89 13.50 -10.37
N TYR A 160 7.88 12.63 -10.39
CA TYR A 160 6.48 13.05 -10.61
C TYR A 160 6.26 13.73 -11.97
N ALA A 161 6.94 13.27 -13.02
CA ALA A 161 6.93 13.88 -14.36
C ALA A 161 7.52 15.30 -14.45
N LEU A 162 8.37 15.69 -13.49
CA LEU A 162 9.03 17.01 -13.48
C LEU A 162 10.38 17.00 -14.21
N ASP A 163 11.09 15.88 -14.18
CA ASP A 163 12.46 15.81 -14.70
C ASP A 163 12.47 15.45 -16.20
N ASP A 164 13.26 16.21 -16.98
CA ASP A 164 13.70 15.77 -18.31
C ASP A 164 14.71 14.61 -18.20
N HIS A 165 14.74 13.75 -19.21
CA HIS A 165 15.67 12.63 -19.27
C HIS A 165 16.12 12.28 -20.69
N THR A 166 17.26 11.60 -20.80
CA THR A 166 17.80 11.06 -22.05
C THR A 166 17.82 9.52 -22.00
N VAL A 167 18.05 8.88 -23.15
CA VAL A 167 18.24 7.43 -23.24
C VAL A 167 19.52 7.13 -23.99
N ASP A 168 20.47 6.47 -23.31
CA ASP A 168 21.67 5.92 -23.91
C ASP A 168 21.45 4.45 -24.27
N ILE A 169 21.94 4.02 -25.43
CA ILE A 169 21.91 2.63 -25.87
C ILE A 169 23.35 2.09 -25.84
N GLU A 170 23.59 1.11 -24.99
CA GLU A 170 24.88 0.44 -24.87
C GLU A 170 24.83 -0.97 -25.45
N ASP A 171 25.88 -1.35 -26.18
CA ASP A 171 26.09 -2.74 -26.60
C ASP A 171 26.38 -3.60 -25.36
N TYR A 172 25.38 -4.38 -24.95
CA TYR A 172 25.47 -5.26 -23.79
C TYR A 172 25.98 -6.64 -24.21
N LYS A 173 27.31 -6.79 -24.19
CA LYS A 173 27.99 -8.06 -24.47
C LYS A 173 28.23 -8.85 -23.19
N VAL A 174 27.18 -9.34 -22.56
CA VAL A 174 27.32 -10.35 -21.49
C VAL A 174 26.89 -11.71 -22.04
N THR A 175 27.87 -12.54 -22.35
CA THR A 175 27.71 -13.99 -22.54
C THR A 175 27.59 -14.63 -21.17
N ALA A 176 26.37 -14.96 -20.75
CA ALA A 176 26.21 -15.92 -19.68
C ALA A 176 26.54 -17.33 -20.18
N ASN A 177 27.14 -18.16 -19.32
CA ASN A 177 27.58 -19.52 -19.60
C ASN A 177 26.42 -20.54 -19.67
N ASP A 178 25.30 -20.22 -20.33
CA ASP A 178 24.19 -21.16 -20.51
C ASP A 178 23.65 -21.10 -21.94
N ASP A 179 23.84 -22.21 -22.67
CA ASP A 179 23.45 -22.39 -24.08
C ASP A 179 21.94 -22.25 -24.35
N LYS A 180 21.13 -22.15 -23.29
CA LYS A 180 19.66 -22.16 -23.35
C LYS A 180 19.00 -20.78 -23.35
N SER A 181 19.77 -19.69 -23.25
CA SER A 181 19.20 -18.34 -23.29
C SER A 181 20.19 -17.34 -23.87
N PHE A 182 19.67 -16.24 -24.40
CA PHE A 182 20.51 -15.10 -24.75
C PHE A 182 19.96 -13.84 -24.09
N VAL A 183 20.88 -12.94 -23.77
CA VAL A 183 20.56 -11.61 -23.29
C VAL A 183 20.44 -10.69 -24.50
N GLY A 184 19.48 -9.78 -24.45
CA GLY A 184 19.37 -8.71 -25.43
C GLY A 184 20.70 -8.00 -25.63
N LYS A 185 21.09 -7.75 -26.88
CA LYS A 185 22.36 -7.10 -27.23
C LYS A 185 22.43 -5.64 -26.80
N GLN A 186 21.30 -5.03 -26.46
CA GLN A 186 21.19 -3.62 -26.12
C GLN A 186 20.73 -3.48 -24.67
N ARG A 187 21.43 -2.61 -23.94
CA ARG A 187 20.99 -2.06 -22.66
C ARG A 187 20.55 -0.63 -22.88
N PHE A 188 19.36 -0.28 -22.40
CA PHE A 188 18.82 1.07 -22.49
C PHE A 188 18.93 1.74 -21.13
N ILE A 189 19.67 2.85 -21.06
CA ILE A 189 19.90 3.60 -19.82
C ILE A 189 19.14 4.92 -19.88
N PHE A 190 18.12 5.06 -19.04
CA PHE A 190 17.37 6.29 -18.87
C PHE A 190 18.08 7.16 -17.84
N ARG A 191 18.51 8.36 -18.23
CA ARG A 191 19.24 9.29 -17.35
C ARG A 191 18.43 10.52 -17.03
N SER A 192 18.11 10.71 -15.75
CA SER A 192 17.45 11.90 -15.24
C SER A 192 18.28 12.55 -14.14
N LYS A 193 17.83 13.71 -13.66
CA LYS A 193 18.48 14.42 -12.54
C LYS A 193 18.36 13.65 -11.22
N THR A 194 17.24 12.97 -11.01
CA THR A 194 16.94 12.28 -9.73
C THR A 194 17.43 10.84 -9.70
N ILE A 195 17.27 10.09 -10.79
CA ILE A 195 17.64 8.67 -10.82
C ILE A 195 17.99 8.21 -12.24
N ASN A 196 18.90 7.23 -12.33
CA ASN A 196 19.22 6.54 -13.57
C ASN A 196 18.64 5.13 -13.54
N LEU A 197 17.91 4.72 -14.58
CA LEU A 197 17.38 3.37 -14.71
C LEU A 197 18.06 2.65 -15.87
N ASP A 198 18.20 1.34 -15.75
CA ASP A 198 18.56 0.50 -16.89
C ASP A 198 17.50 -0.56 -17.17
N PHE A 199 17.24 -0.74 -18.46
CA PHE A 199 16.33 -1.75 -19.00
C PHE A 199 17.11 -2.77 -19.84
N ARG A 200 16.86 -4.05 -19.55
CA ARG A 200 17.41 -5.20 -20.25
C ARG A 200 16.36 -6.30 -20.36
N TYR A 201 16.63 -7.28 -21.22
CA TYR A 201 15.76 -8.44 -21.37
C TYR A 201 16.57 -9.71 -21.61
N VAL A 202 16.00 -10.84 -21.17
CA VAL A 202 16.53 -12.19 -21.37
C VAL A 202 15.49 -12.98 -22.15
N VAL A 203 15.92 -13.66 -23.19
CA VAL A 203 15.06 -14.53 -23.97
C VAL A 203 15.47 -15.98 -23.72
N THR A 204 14.51 -16.80 -23.32
CA THR A 204 14.76 -18.23 -23.12
C THR A 204 14.54 -18.95 -24.45
N LYS A 205 15.57 -19.68 -24.89
CA LYS A 205 15.52 -20.51 -26.09
C LYS A 205 14.77 -21.79 -25.74
N ALA A 206 13.52 -21.90 -26.20
CA ALA A 206 12.89 -23.20 -26.39
C ALA A 206 13.52 -23.88 -27.62
N ASP A 207 13.10 -25.09 -28.01
CA ASP A 207 13.62 -25.81 -29.21
C ASP A 207 13.40 -25.08 -30.56
N GLN A 208 13.06 -23.80 -30.53
CA GLN A 208 12.76 -22.91 -31.65
C GLN A 208 13.78 -21.75 -31.74
N ASP A 209 13.79 -21.08 -32.88
CA ASP A 209 14.55 -19.85 -33.05
C ASP A 209 14.10 -18.77 -32.04
N PRO A 210 15.06 -17.96 -31.54
CA PRO A 210 14.73 -16.89 -30.62
C PRO A 210 13.86 -15.80 -31.27
N PRO A 211 12.87 -15.22 -30.55
CA PRO A 211 12.14 -14.06 -31.04
C PRO A 211 13.09 -12.87 -31.28
N ILE A 212 12.85 -12.16 -32.37
CA ILE A 212 13.55 -10.91 -32.70
C ILE A 212 12.75 -9.77 -32.08
N ILE A 213 13.43 -8.94 -31.29
CA ILE A 213 12.84 -7.76 -30.66
C ILE A 213 13.67 -6.56 -31.10
N ASP A 214 13.05 -5.68 -31.87
CA ASP A 214 13.64 -4.42 -32.31
C ASP A 214 13.00 -3.27 -31.53
N PHE A 215 13.82 -2.53 -30.79
CA PHE A 215 13.37 -1.41 -29.98
C PHE A 215 13.60 -0.10 -30.71
N LYS A 216 12.59 0.77 -30.70
CA LYS A 216 12.67 2.10 -31.27
C LYS A 216 12.54 3.14 -30.17
N LEU A 217 13.38 4.16 -30.24
CA LEU A 217 13.24 5.36 -29.40
C LEU A 217 12.13 6.24 -29.96
N ILE A 218 11.18 6.61 -29.09
CA ILE A 218 10.09 7.53 -29.41
C ILE A 218 9.96 8.55 -28.29
N LYS A 219 9.79 9.83 -28.64
CA LYS A 219 9.40 10.88 -27.69
C LYS A 219 7.93 11.25 -27.93
N LYS A 220 7.07 11.08 -26.92
CA LYS A 220 5.68 11.55 -26.95
C LYS A 220 5.63 13.04 -26.59
N ASN A 221 4.63 13.77 -27.09
CA ASN A 221 4.59 15.23 -27.02
C ASN A 221 4.59 15.77 -25.58
N GLU A 222 3.76 15.19 -24.70
CA GLU A 222 3.61 15.63 -23.31
C GLU A 222 4.70 15.09 -22.36
N MET A 223 5.57 14.19 -22.84
CA MET A 223 6.59 13.55 -22.03
C MET A 223 7.94 14.28 -22.09
N LYS A 224 8.59 14.37 -20.93
CA LYS A 224 9.85 15.09 -20.72
C LYS A 224 11.10 14.37 -21.24
N GLY A 225 10.98 13.12 -21.65
CA GLY A 225 12.05 12.39 -22.32
C GLY A 225 11.54 11.27 -23.21
N PRO A 226 12.43 10.61 -23.97
CA PRO A 226 12.05 9.52 -24.84
C PRO A 226 11.78 8.23 -24.05
N GLY A 227 10.87 7.42 -24.58
CA GLY A 227 10.70 6.02 -24.19
C GLY A 227 11.18 5.08 -25.28
N ILE A 228 11.04 3.80 -25.01
CA ILE A 228 11.32 2.73 -25.98
C ILE A 228 10.04 1.96 -26.27
N VAL A 229 9.85 1.62 -27.54
CA VAL A 229 8.71 0.81 -28.00
C VAL A 229 9.18 -0.36 -28.83
N SER A 230 8.40 -1.43 -28.85
CA SER A 230 8.61 -2.54 -29.77
C SER A 230 7.29 -3.21 -30.13
N LYS A 231 7.26 -3.83 -31.30
CA LYS A 231 6.25 -4.83 -31.67
C LYS A 231 6.98 -6.12 -31.96
N PHE A 232 6.60 -7.19 -31.28
CA PHE A 232 7.22 -8.49 -31.47
C PHE A 232 6.18 -9.61 -31.36
N GLN A 233 6.47 -10.74 -31.99
CA GLN A 233 5.63 -11.93 -31.93
C GLN A 233 6.30 -12.99 -31.07
N LEU A 234 5.51 -13.65 -30.23
CA LEU A 234 5.92 -14.87 -29.55
C LEU A 234 5.09 -16.05 -30.04
N LYS A 235 5.75 -17.20 -30.16
CA LYS A 235 5.15 -18.51 -30.43
C LYS A 235 5.09 -19.32 -29.15
N GLU A 236 4.30 -20.38 -29.19
CA GLU A 236 4.18 -21.36 -28.11
C GLU A 236 5.54 -21.78 -27.53
N SER A 237 5.64 -21.78 -26.20
CA SER A 237 6.85 -22.06 -25.42
C SER A 237 7.97 -21.03 -25.49
N GLN A 238 7.84 -19.95 -26.28
CA GLN A 238 8.79 -18.85 -26.23
C GLN A 238 8.50 -17.95 -25.02
N GLU A 239 9.58 -17.50 -24.37
CA GLU A 239 9.52 -16.69 -23.17
C GLU A 239 10.54 -15.55 -23.21
N ILE A 240 10.12 -14.37 -22.75
CA ILE A 240 10.98 -13.20 -22.56
C ILE A 240 10.81 -12.68 -21.13
N THR A 241 11.92 -12.41 -20.45
CA THR A 241 11.92 -11.72 -19.17
C THR A 241 12.49 -10.33 -19.36
N PHE A 242 11.68 -9.31 -19.04
CA PHE A 242 12.08 -7.91 -19.04
C PHE A 242 12.44 -7.48 -17.61
N ILE A 243 13.53 -6.73 -17.48
CA ILE A 243 14.05 -6.25 -16.19
C ILE A 243 14.22 -4.73 -16.26
N LEU A 244 13.60 -4.03 -15.32
CA LEU A 244 13.81 -2.61 -15.05
C LEU A 244 14.33 -2.43 -13.62
N ARG A 245 15.38 -1.63 -13.47
CA ARG A 245 15.99 -1.36 -12.16
C ARG A 245 16.78 -0.06 -12.18
N GLU A 246 17.19 0.41 -11.02
CA GLU A 246 18.20 1.45 -10.90
C GLU A 246 19.56 0.99 -11.43
N LEU A 247 20.22 1.90 -12.16
CA LEU A 247 21.60 1.72 -12.59
C LEU A 247 22.49 1.77 -11.34
N PRO A 248 23.21 0.69 -10.98
CA PRO A 248 23.98 0.65 -9.74
C PRO A 248 25.02 1.79 -9.64
N SER A 249 24.91 2.56 -8.56
CA SER A 249 25.73 3.74 -8.29
C SER A 249 26.98 3.44 -7.45
N VAL A 250 27.77 2.40 -7.71
CA VAL A 250 28.96 2.11 -6.84
C VAL A 250 30.13 1.45 -7.58
N GLY A 251 31.34 1.77 -7.11
CA GLY A 251 32.64 1.27 -7.56
C GLY A 251 32.85 -0.25 -7.44
N ILE A 252 34.00 -0.67 -7.98
CA ILE A 252 34.35 -2.00 -8.52
C ILE A 252 34.06 -3.20 -7.57
N GLU A 253 34.05 -3.00 -6.24
CA GLU A 253 34.07 -4.12 -5.28
C GLU A 253 32.73 -4.87 -5.12
N ASN A 254 31.57 -4.28 -5.43
CA ASN A 254 30.25 -4.94 -5.30
C ASN A 254 29.45 -5.07 -6.61
N GLN A 255 30.08 -4.77 -7.74
CA GLN A 255 29.39 -4.70 -9.03
C GLN A 255 28.79 -6.06 -9.46
N LEU A 256 29.48 -7.18 -9.24
CA LEU A 256 28.99 -8.51 -9.61
C LEU A 256 27.80 -8.99 -8.78
N LEU A 257 27.68 -8.48 -7.54
CA LEU A 257 26.57 -8.83 -6.65
C LEU A 257 25.30 -8.03 -6.99
N MET A 258 25.46 -6.77 -7.42
CA MET A 258 24.37 -5.86 -7.82
C MET A 258 23.98 -5.96 -9.29
N ASP A 259 24.92 -6.37 -10.13
CA ASP A 259 24.74 -6.59 -11.56
C ASP A 259 25.26 -7.96 -12.02
N PRO A 260 24.66 -9.06 -11.53
CA PRO A 260 25.06 -10.39 -11.96
C PRO A 260 24.71 -10.61 -13.44
N PRO A 261 25.48 -11.46 -14.14
CA PRO A 261 25.18 -11.84 -15.52
C PRO A 261 23.75 -12.37 -15.67
N LEU A 262 22.99 -11.74 -16.56
CA LEU A 262 21.61 -12.13 -16.81
C LEU A 262 21.57 -13.43 -17.62
N ASN A 263 20.73 -14.39 -17.21
CA ASN A 263 20.44 -15.62 -17.94
C ASN A 263 19.17 -16.28 -17.40
N SER A 264 18.68 -17.31 -18.11
CA SER A 264 17.47 -18.03 -17.71
C SER A 264 17.59 -18.71 -16.33
N ILE A 265 18.77 -19.19 -15.96
CA ILE A 265 19.02 -19.84 -14.66
C ILE A 265 18.83 -18.84 -13.52
N LEU A 266 19.43 -17.64 -13.64
CA LEU A 266 19.26 -16.56 -12.68
C LEU A 266 17.79 -16.16 -12.58
N MET A 267 17.11 -15.90 -13.71
CA MET A 267 15.70 -15.51 -13.70
C MET A 267 14.81 -16.54 -13.00
N LYS A 268 14.99 -17.83 -13.31
CA LYS A 268 14.30 -18.94 -12.64
C LYS A 268 14.62 -19.00 -11.14
N SER A 269 15.87 -18.71 -10.76
CA SER A 269 16.30 -18.68 -9.37
C SER A 269 15.64 -17.52 -8.60
N LEU A 270 15.62 -16.31 -9.15
CA LEU A 270 14.99 -15.14 -8.53
C LEU A 270 13.48 -15.35 -8.37
N TYR A 271 12.81 -15.94 -9.36
CA TYR A 271 11.40 -16.32 -9.27
C TYR A 271 11.15 -17.32 -8.14
N LYS A 272 11.93 -18.42 -8.09
CA LYS A 272 11.79 -19.46 -7.05
C LYS A 272 12.04 -18.91 -5.64
N GLN A 273 13.07 -18.07 -5.47
CA GLN A 273 13.38 -17.44 -4.18
C GLN A 273 12.23 -16.53 -3.72
N THR A 274 11.69 -15.70 -4.62
CA THR A 274 10.58 -14.80 -4.31
C THR A 274 9.32 -15.58 -3.93
N LEU A 275 8.99 -16.64 -4.68
CA LEU A 275 7.85 -17.50 -4.39
C LEU A 275 8.03 -18.20 -3.03
N ALA A 276 9.22 -18.76 -2.77
CA ALA A 276 9.55 -19.42 -1.51
C ALA A 276 9.48 -18.46 -0.32
N TYR A 277 9.97 -17.23 -0.47
CA TYR A 277 9.87 -16.18 0.55
C TYR A 277 8.42 -15.98 0.98
N TRP A 278 7.52 -15.71 0.02
CA TRP A 278 6.13 -15.44 0.34
C TRP A 278 5.40 -16.65 0.93
N GLN A 279 5.61 -17.83 0.35
CA GLN A 279 4.99 -19.06 0.82
C GLN A 279 5.43 -19.42 2.24
N LYS A 280 6.73 -19.26 2.53
CA LYS A 280 7.32 -19.42 3.87
C LYS A 280 6.75 -18.38 4.81
N TRP A 281 6.71 -17.11 4.42
CA TRP A 281 6.18 -16.04 5.27
C TRP A 281 4.73 -16.31 5.67
N ILE A 282 3.83 -16.52 4.71
CA ILE A 282 2.40 -16.76 5.01
C ILE A 282 2.14 -18.11 5.67
N SER A 283 3.08 -19.07 5.62
CA SER A 283 2.96 -20.34 6.34
C SER A 283 2.96 -20.21 7.85
N GLN A 284 3.46 -19.08 8.37
CA GLN A 284 3.46 -18.77 9.80
C GLN A 284 2.06 -18.42 10.32
N SER A 285 1.07 -18.18 9.44
CA SER A 285 -0.27 -17.81 9.88
C SER A 285 -0.93 -18.92 10.69
N CYS A 286 -1.41 -18.59 11.87
CA CYS A 286 -2.15 -19.51 12.74
C CYS A 286 -3.66 -19.60 12.39
N TYR A 287 -4.13 -18.87 11.37
CA TYR A 287 -5.55 -18.81 11.01
C TYR A 287 -6.06 -20.11 10.36
N LYS A 288 -7.11 -20.68 10.94
CA LYS A 288 -7.77 -21.92 10.49
C LYS A 288 -9.26 -21.75 10.16
N GLY A 289 -9.75 -20.51 10.13
CA GLY A 289 -11.17 -20.23 9.88
C GLY A 289 -11.58 -20.39 8.41
N ARG A 290 -12.89 -20.28 8.15
CA ARG A 290 -13.51 -20.46 6.83
C ARG A 290 -12.96 -19.53 5.75
N TRP A 291 -12.56 -18.31 6.11
CA TRP A 291 -12.17 -17.25 5.17
C TRP A 291 -10.67 -17.18 4.91
N ARG A 292 -9.98 -18.33 4.94
CA ARG A 292 -8.51 -18.41 4.93
C ARG A 292 -7.87 -17.69 3.74
N GLU A 293 -8.45 -17.82 2.56
CA GLU A 293 -7.91 -17.17 1.35
C GLU A 293 -7.97 -15.64 1.43
N ASN A 294 -9.11 -15.09 1.85
CA ASN A 294 -9.28 -13.65 2.04
C ASN A 294 -8.33 -13.12 3.13
N VAL A 295 -8.26 -13.81 4.28
CA VAL A 295 -7.37 -13.43 5.38
C VAL A 295 -5.90 -13.47 4.94
N HIS A 296 -5.49 -14.51 4.22
CA HIS A 296 -4.12 -14.61 3.72
C HIS A 296 -3.79 -13.54 2.68
N ARG A 297 -4.75 -13.22 1.80
CA ARG A 297 -4.57 -12.16 0.80
C ARG A 297 -4.38 -10.81 1.47
N SER A 298 -5.22 -10.47 2.45
CA SER A 298 -5.09 -9.25 3.25
C SER A 298 -3.77 -9.21 4.02
N ALA A 299 -3.36 -10.31 4.65
CA ALA A 299 -2.09 -10.37 5.38
C ALA A 299 -0.87 -10.11 4.48
N LEU A 300 -0.86 -10.70 3.28
CA LEU A 300 0.20 -10.48 2.30
C LEU A 300 0.22 -9.04 1.76
N THR A 301 -0.95 -8.39 1.66
CA THR A 301 -1.06 -6.95 1.35
C THR A 301 -0.48 -6.09 2.48
N LEU A 302 -0.89 -6.31 3.73
CA LEU A 302 -0.36 -5.59 4.90
C LEU A 302 1.16 -5.77 5.03
N LYS A 303 1.66 -6.98 4.75
CA LYS A 303 3.09 -7.25 4.70
C LYS A 303 3.79 -6.44 3.62
N LEU A 304 3.20 -6.27 2.44
CA LEU A 304 3.76 -5.40 1.39
C LEU A 304 3.84 -3.94 1.82
N LEU A 305 2.94 -3.46 2.67
CA LEU A 305 2.95 -2.10 3.21
C LEU A 305 3.96 -1.90 4.36
N THR A 306 4.60 -2.99 4.82
CA THR A 306 5.61 -2.92 5.88
C THR A 306 7.00 -2.72 5.27
N TYR A 307 7.57 -1.54 5.47
CA TYR A 307 8.89 -1.15 5.00
C TYR A 307 9.97 -1.96 5.73
N GLU A 308 10.64 -2.86 5.00
CA GLU A 308 11.58 -3.84 5.56
C GLU A 308 12.75 -3.20 6.36
N PRO A 309 13.37 -2.10 5.90
CA PRO A 309 14.54 -1.53 6.58
C PRO A 309 14.27 -1.01 8.00
N THR A 310 13.10 -0.41 8.25
CA THR A 310 12.80 0.22 9.54
C THR A 310 11.67 -0.46 10.31
N GLY A 311 10.78 -1.19 9.62
CA GLY A 311 9.54 -1.72 10.20
C GLY A 311 8.35 -0.75 10.13
N ALA A 312 8.54 0.44 9.56
CA ALA A 312 7.47 1.40 9.31
C ALA A 312 6.35 0.77 8.45
N VAL A 313 5.09 1.14 8.70
CA VAL A 313 3.93 0.62 7.98
C VAL A 313 3.20 1.79 7.32
N VAL A 314 3.20 1.84 5.99
CA VAL A 314 2.50 2.93 5.27
C VAL A 314 1.00 2.69 5.24
N ALA A 315 0.19 3.77 5.30
CA ALA A 315 -1.26 3.66 5.20
C ALA A 315 -1.71 3.11 3.83
N SER A 316 -1.09 3.62 2.76
CA SER A 316 -1.27 3.12 1.38
C SER A 316 -0.04 3.47 0.53
N PRO A 317 0.35 2.68 -0.48
CA PRO A 317 1.54 2.95 -1.27
C PRO A 317 1.28 3.98 -2.39
N THR A 318 0.22 4.79 -2.28
CA THR A 318 -0.26 5.70 -3.32
C THR A 318 -0.43 7.12 -2.82
N PHE A 319 -0.44 8.08 -3.74
CA PHE A 319 -0.71 9.49 -3.47
C PHE A 319 -1.64 10.07 -4.52
N GLY A 320 -2.37 11.14 -4.17
CA GLY A 320 -3.18 11.93 -5.10
C GLY A 320 -4.41 11.20 -5.67
N LEU A 321 -4.75 10.02 -5.15
CA LEU A 321 -6.01 9.34 -5.51
C LEU A 321 -7.19 9.95 -4.75
N PRO A 322 -8.33 10.17 -5.41
CA PRO A 322 -9.47 10.83 -4.81
C PRO A 322 -10.34 9.90 -3.97
N GLU A 323 -10.86 10.41 -2.85
CA GLU A 323 -11.97 9.76 -2.10
C GLU A 323 -13.24 9.65 -2.96
N GLU A 324 -13.53 10.70 -3.73
CA GLU A 324 -14.66 10.78 -4.67
C GLU A 324 -14.14 11.34 -6.00
N ILE A 325 -14.49 10.72 -7.12
CA ILE A 325 -14.05 11.17 -8.45
C ILE A 325 -14.48 12.63 -8.68
N GLY A 326 -13.52 13.49 -9.00
CA GLY A 326 -13.70 14.93 -9.16
C GLY A 326 -13.63 15.74 -7.85
N GLY A 327 -13.54 15.07 -6.70
CA GLY A 327 -13.43 15.68 -5.39
C GLY A 327 -12.02 16.21 -5.06
N PRO A 328 -11.91 17.07 -4.03
CA PRO A 328 -10.64 17.71 -3.65
C PRO A 328 -9.81 16.92 -2.61
N ARG A 329 -10.33 15.80 -2.10
CA ARG A 329 -9.72 15.00 -1.02
C ARG A 329 -8.81 13.92 -1.61
N ASN A 330 -7.64 14.38 -2.06
CA ASN A 330 -6.67 13.61 -2.81
C ASN A 330 -5.33 13.78 -2.09
N TRP A 331 -5.01 12.86 -1.17
CA TRP A 331 -3.89 12.99 -0.24
C TRP A 331 -2.75 12.04 -0.57
N ASP A 332 -1.58 12.28 0.02
CA ASP A 332 -0.48 11.33 0.02
C ASP A 332 -0.58 10.41 1.24
N TYR A 333 -0.75 9.10 1.00
CA TYR A 333 -0.93 8.09 2.04
C TYR A 333 0.33 7.24 2.28
N ARG A 334 1.46 7.60 1.66
CA ARG A 334 2.72 6.83 1.69
C ARG A 334 3.50 6.96 3.00
N TYR A 335 2.87 7.51 4.02
CA TYR A 335 3.43 7.77 5.34
C TYR A 335 2.91 6.79 6.39
N THR A 336 3.58 6.76 7.53
CA THR A 336 3.29 5.87 8.65
C THR A 336 2.43 6.59 9.67
N TRP A 337 1.11 6.48 9.54
CA TRP A 337 0.18 6.89 10.59
C TRP A 337 0.29 5.93 11.76
N ILE A 338 0.37 6.48 12.98
CA ILE A 338 0.42 5.67 14.21
C ILE A 338 -0.81 4.75 14.27
N ARG A 339 -2.00 5.31 13.99
CA ARG A 339 -3.27 4.59 13.94
C ARG A 339 -3.24 3.37 13.03
N ASP A 340 -3.04 3.62 11.73
CA ASP A 340 -3.14 2.62 10.67
C ASP A 340 -2.13 1.50 10.89
N SER A 341 -0.94 1.88 11.37
CA SER A 341 0.11 0.95 11.77
C SER A 341 -0.29 0.11 12.98
N ALA A 342 -0.89 0.72 14.01
CA ALA A 342 -1.36 0.01 15.21
C ALA A 342 -2.40 -1.08 14.85
N PHE A 343 -3.36 -0.77 13.98
CA PHE A 343 -4.32 -1.77 13.49
C PHE A 343 -3.68 -2.86 12.62
N THR A 344 -2.72 -2.49 11.76
CA THR A 344 -1.96 -3.46 10.97
C THR A 344 -1.20 -4.44 11.86
N VAL A 345 -0.50 -3.92 12.86
CA VAL A 345 0.27 -4.70 13.83
C VAL A 345 -0.65 -5.58 14.68
N TYR A 346 -1.80 -5.07 15.12
CA TYR A 346 -2.84 -5.88 15.75
C TYR A 346 -3.21 -7.09 14.91
N ALA A 347 -3.54 -6.88 13.62
CA ALA A 347 -3.95 -7.93 12.71
C ALA A 347 -2.82 -8.96 12.52
N LEU A 348 -1.59 -8.52 12.27
CA LEU A 348 -0.43 -9.39 12.09
C LEU A 348 -0.12 -10.22 13.34
N MET A 349 -0.16 -9.63 14.54
CA MET A 349 0.00 -10.37 15.80
C MET A 349 -1.08 -11.46 15.98
N ARG A 350 -2.35 -11.13 15.69
CA ARG A 350 -3.46 -12.09 15.79
C ARG A 350 -3.32 -13.25 14.80
N LEU A 351 -2.58 -13.05 13.72
CA LEU A 351 -2.25 -14.09 12.74
C LEU A 351 -0.95 -14.86 13.10
N GLY A 352 -0.23 -14.48 14.15
CA GLY A 352 1.04 -15.11 14.56
C GLY A 352 2.29 -14.51 13.89
N MET A 353 2.17 -13.37 13.21
CA MET A 353 3.26 -12.69 12.51
C MET A 353 3.97 -11.69 13.45
N ILE A 354 4.80 -12.21 14.35
CA ILE A 354 5.40 -11.40 15.44
C ILE A 354 6.58 -10.54 14.94
N GLN A 355 7.36 -11.00 13.97
CA GLN A 355 8.58 -10.30 13.54
C GLN A 355 8.31 -8.90 12.96
N GLU A 356 7.21 -8.73 12.21
CA GLU A 356 6.79 -7.43 11.70
C GLU A 356 6.44 -6.47 12.84
N THR A 357 5.77 -7.00 13.86
CA THR A 357 5.39 -6.25 15.06
C THR A 357 6.63 -5.77 15.82
N GLU A 358 7.62 -6.65 16.03
CA GLU A 358 8.87 -6.31 16.73
C GLU A 358 9.61 -5.16 16.04
N ARG A 359 9.71 -5.20 14.71
CA ARG A 359 10.35 -4.12 13.94
C ARG A 359 9.56 -2.81 14.04
N TYR A 360 8.23 -2.85 13.95
CA TYR A 360 7.41 -1.66 14.14
C TYR A 360 7.53 -1.09 15.56
N MET A 361 7.60 -1.94 16.59
CA MET A 361 7.78 -1.47 17.98
C MET A 361 9.13 -0.79 18.17
N LYS A 362 10.19 -1.31 17.55
CA LYS A 362 11.49 -0.62 17.51
C LYS A 362 11.38 0.72 16.78
N TYR A 363 10.67 0.76 15.66
CA TYR A 363 10.40 2.00 14.96
C TYR A 363 9.69 3.00 15.88
N MET A 364 8.68 2.59 16.65
CA MET A 364 7.99 3.50 17.57
C MET A 364 8.83 3.90 18.78
N GLU A 365 9.70 3.03 19.31
CA GLU A 365 10.59 3.34 20.43
C GLU A 365 11.52 4.52 20.10
N GLU A 366 12.12 4.52 18.91
CA GLU A 366 12.95 5.64 18.43
C GLU A 366 12.16 6.96 18.37
N ARG A 367 10.88 6.90 17.96
CA ARG A 367 9.98 8.07 17.90
C ARG A 367 9.53 8.55 19.28
N CYS A 368 9.40 7.64 20.25
CA CYS A 368 9.09 8.02 21.64
C CYS A 368 10.30 8.65 22.35
N GLN A 369 11.52 8.46 21.85
CA GLN A 369 12.73 9.13 22.33
C GLN A 369 12.91 10.52 21.71
N ASP A 370 12.34 10.74 20.53
CA ASP A 370 12.32 12.02 19.81
C ASP A 370 10.90 12.64 19.85
N LEU A 371 10.44 13.04 21.03
CA LEU A 371 9.16 13.75 21.18
C LEU A 371 9.26 15.21 20.72
N ASN A 372 8.12 15.83 20.46
CA ASN A 372 8.06 17.28 20.23
C ASN A 372 8.38 18.06 21.52
N PRO A 373 8.71 19.37 21.42
CA PRO A 373 9.05 20.18 22.59
C PRO A 373 7.97 20.22 23.69
N ASP A 374 6.69 20.05 23.31
CA ASP A 374 5.56 19.99 24.23
C ASP A 374 5.30 18.57 24.80
N GLY A 375 6.12 17.58 24.43
CA GLY A 375 5.98 16.19 24.82
C GLY A 375 5.05 15.36 23.92
N SER A 376 4.51 15.93 22.84
CA SER A 376 3.63 15.22 21.92
C SER A 376 4.37 14.32 20.92
N LEU A 377 3.62 13.39 20.31
CA LEU A 377 4.02 12.68 19.08
C LEU A 377 3.40 13.39 17.88
N ASN A 378 4.00 13.25 16.70
CA ASN A 378 3.32 13.53 15.45
C ASN A 378 2.32 12.42 15.17
N ILE A 379 1.25 12.74 14.42
CA ILE A 379 0.23 11.75 14.07
C ILE A 379 0.74 10.72 13.06
N MET A 380 1.71 11.12 12.25
CA MET A 380 2.32 10.32 11.20
C MET A 380 3.78 10.75 10.97
N TYR A 381 4.54 9.85 10.35
CA TYR A 381 5.98 10.03 10.06
C TYR A 381 6.34 9.48 8.68
N SER A 382 7.48 9.89 8.12
CA SER A 382 8.05 9.21 6.95
C SER A 382 8.47 7.78 7.28
N ILE A 383 8.70 6.94 6.27
CA ILE A 383 9.18 5.57 6.50
C ILE A 383 10.55 5.50 7.20
N ASP A 384 11.33 6.59 7.13
CA ASP A 384 12.62 6.76 7.81
C ASP A 384 12.48 7.52 9.15
N GLY A 385 11.29 7.98 9.51
CA GLY A 385 10.98 8.60 10.82
C GLY A 385 10.97 10.13 10.83
N GLU A 386 11.00 10.79 9.66
CA GLU A 386 10.96 12.25 9.56
C GLU A 386 9.60 12.79 10.00
N LYS A 387 9.61 13.89 10.78
CA LYS A 387 8.42 14.55 11.32
C LYS A 387 7.75 15.53 10.36
N LYS A 388 8.54 16.17 9.48
CA LYS A 388 8.06 17.23 8.60
C LYS A 388 7.70 16.66 7.23
N LEU A 389 6.41 16.65 6.91
CA LEU A 389 5.87 16.09 5.68
C LEU A 389 5.19 17.18 4.85
N THR A 390 5.97 18.19 4.45
CA THR A 390 5.48 19.37 3.73
C THR A 390 4.58 19.00 2.57
N GLU A 391 3.32 19.44 2.64
CA GLU A 391 2.34 19.24 1.58
C GLU A 391 2.65 20.17 0.39
N VAL A 392 2.74 19.60 -0.81
CA VAL A 392 2.96 20.33 -2.05
C VAL A 392 1.95 19.85 -3.09
N GLU A 393 1.31 20.80 -3.76
CA GLU A 393 0.43 20.54 -4.90
C GLU A 393 1.23 20.42 -6.20
N LEU A 394 1.01 19.33 -6.93
CA LEU A 394 1.57 19.07 -8.26
C LEU A 394 0.59 19.55 -9.33
N THR A 395 0.59 20.86 -9.58
CA THR A 395 -0.37 21.54 -10.48
C THR A 395 -0.26 21.13 -11.94
N HIS A 396 0.85 20.50 -12.34
CA HIS A 396 1.10 20.07 -13.73
C HIS A 396 0.44 18.72 -14.08
N LEU A 397 0.02 17.93 -13.09
CA LEU A 397 -0.67 16.65 -13.28
C LEU A 397 -2.19 16.86 -13.28
N ASP A 398 -2.90 16.12 -14.16
CA ASP A 398 -4.36 16.26 -14.23
C ASP A 398 -5.11 15.61 -13.06
N GLY A 399 -4.52 14.62 -12.42
CA GLY A 399 -5.14 13.80 -11.38
C GLY A 399 -5.97 12.65 -11.95
N TYR A 400 -6.20 11.61 -11.13
CA TYR A 400 -6.96 10.43 -11.57
C TYR A 400 -8.36 10.84 -12.04
N ARG A 401 -8.68 10.58 -13.31
CA ARG A 401 -9.94 11.00 -13.96
C ARG A 401 -10.24 12.51 -13.76
N SER A 402 -9.19 13.34 -13.84
CA SER A 402 -9.24 14.80 -13.66
C SER A 402 -9.62 15.26 -12.23
N SER A 403 -9.40 14.40 -11.24
CA SER A 403 -9.64 14.74 -9.83
C SER A 403 -8.48 15.54 -9.27
N LYS A 404 -8.69 16.83 -9.06
CA LYS A 404 -7.68 17.79 -8.57
C LYS A 404 -7.98 18.23 -7.13
N PRO A 405 -6.94 18.62 -6.37
CA PRO A 405 -5.52 18.69 -6.78
C PRO A 405 -4.80 17.35 -6.61
N VAL A 406 -3.58 17.23 -7.15
CA VAL A 406 -2.66 16.12 -6.85
C VAL A 406 -1.67 16.60 -5.79
N ARG A 407 -1.56 15.91 -4.66
CA ARG A 407 -0.69 16.31 -3.55
C ARG A 407 0.35 15.26 -3.23
N ILE A 408 1.53 15.73 -2.85
CA ILE A 408 2.60 14.96 -2.20
C ILE A 408 2.87 15.59 -0.83
N GLY A 409 3.39 14.82 0.12
CA GLY A 409 3.37 15.29 1.51
C GLY A 409 1.98 15.25 2.10
N ASN A 410 1.85 15.55 3.39
CA ASN A 410 0.55 15.51 4.04
C ASN A 410 0.45 16.59 5.11
N GLY A 411 -0.42 17.57 4.87
CA GLY A 411 -0.59 18.73 5.73
C GLY A 411 -1.19 18.43 7.10
N ALA A 412 -1.61 17.18 7.37
CA ALA A 412 -2.08 16.80 8.70
C ALA A 412 -0.94 16.46 9.68
N TYR A 413 0.33 16.42 9.23
CA TYR A 413 1.45 15.93 10.06
C TYR A 413 1.65 16.67 11.39
N ASP A 414 1.19 17.92 11.51
CA ASP A 414 1.27 18.76 12.72
C ASP A 414 -0.08 18.95 13.43
N HIS A 415 -1.12 18.22 13.01
CA HIS A 415 -2.40 18.23 13.69
C HIS A 415 -2.29 17.60 15.09
N LEU A 416 -3.10 18.12 16.02
CA LEU A 416 -3.30 17.46 17.31
C LEU A 416 -4.40 16.40 17.14
N GLN A 417 -4.04 15.14 17.37
CA GLN A 417 -4.95 14.00 17.48
C GLN A 417 -4.62 13.26 18.77
N LEU A 418 -5.57 13.23 19.71
CA LEU A 418 -5.34 12.61 21.01
C LEU A 418 -5.61 11.10 20.98
N ASP A 419 -6.29 10.60 19.95
CA ASP A 419 -6.61 9.19 19.75
C ASP A 419 -5.38 8.31 19.50
N ILE A 420 -4.34 8.84 18.84
CA ILE A 420 -3.13 8.08 18.48
C ILE A 420 -2.46 7.41 19.69
N TYR A 421 -2.58 8.02 20.88
CA TYR A 421 -1.97 7.50 22.10
C TYR A 421 -2.68 6.23 22.58
N GLY A 422 -4.01 6.18 22.45
CA GLY A 422 -4.77 4.99 22.79
C GLY A 422 -4.46 3.84 21.84
N GLU A 423 -4.36 4.14 20.54
CA GLU A 423 -4.08 3.15 19.50
C GLU A 423 -2.67 2.57 19.66
N LEU A 424 -1.68 3.44 19.90
CA LEU A 424 -0.32 3.04 20.18
C LEU A 424 -0.24 2.19 21.45
N LEU A 425 -0.84 2.63 22.57
CA LEU A 425 -0.73 1.90 23.83
C LEU A 425 -1.53 0.60 23.85
N ASP A 426 -2.61 0.48 23.06
CA ASP A 426 -3.28 -0.80 22.85
C ASP A 426 -2.39 -1.77 22.06
N ALA A 427 -1.72 -1.30 20.99
CA ALA A 427 -0.75 -2.11 20.25
C ALA A 427 0.43 -2.56 21.13
N VAL A 428 0.99 -1.65 21.94
CA VAL A 428 2.06 -1.95 22.91
C VAL A 428 1.60 -2.95 23.96
N TYR A 429 0.39 -2.80 24.49
CA TYR A 429 -0.18 -3.73 25.46
C TYR A 429 -0.29 -5.15 24.91
N LEU A 430 -0.74 -5.27 23.66
CA LEU A 430 -0.87 -6.56 22.98
C LEU A 430 0.48 -7.15 22.62
N TYR A 431 1.44 -6.33 22.18
CA TYR A 431 2.81 -6.76 21.94
C TYR A 431 3.45 -7.33 23.22
N ASN A 432 3.29 -6.66 24.36
CA ASN A 432 3.75 -7.20 25.66
C ASN A 432 3.05 -8.51 26.05
N LYS A 433 1.85 -8.78 25.54
CA LYS A 433 1.08 -10.00 25.82
C LYS A 433 1.45 -11.17 24.90
N TYR A 434 1.72 -10.92 23.62
CA TYR A 434 1.87 -11.96 22.59
C TYR A 434 3.23 -11.98 21.90
N GLY A 435 3.95 -10.86 21.89
CA GLY A 435 5.33 -10.74 21.40
C GLY A 435 6.33 -10.75 22.54
N SER A 436 7.19 -9.73 22.58
CA SER A 436 8.28 -9.65 23.56
C SER A 436 7.93 -8.76 24.77
N PRO A 437 8.46 -9.08 25.97
CA PRO A 437 8.39 -8.19 27.13
C PRO A 437 8.91 -6.77 26.85
N LEU A 438 8.33 -5.76 27.50
CA LEU A 438 8.81 -4.39 27.42
C LEU A 438 10.16 -4.24 28.12
N SER A 439 11.07 -3.47 27.50
CA SER A 439 12.28 -2.96 28.13
C SER A 439 11.94 -1.89 29.17
N TYR A 440 12.89 -1.59 30.07
CA TYR A 440 12.75 -0.49 31.01
C TYR A 440 12.67 0.86 30.28
N ASP A 441 13.50 1.07 29.26
CA ASP A 441 13.55 2.33 28.51
C ASP A 441 12.25 2.59 27.73
N MET A 442 11.68 1.55 27.13
CA MET A 442 10.36 1.65 26.51
C MET A 442 9.28 1.93 27.56
N TRP A 443 9.35 1.32 28.74
CA TRP A 443 8.45 1.65 29.84
C TRP A 443 8.56 3.11 30.28
N GLN A 444 9.77 3.65 30.42
CA GLN A 444 9.97 5.06 30.74
C GLN A 444 9.35 5.98 29.70
N SER A 445 9.45 5.61 28.43
CA SER A 445 8.84 6.33 27.31
C SER A 445 7.30 6.27 27.38
N ILE A 446 6.73 5.08 27.61
CA ILE A 446 5.28 4.90 27.80
C ILE A 446 4.76 5.77 28.96
N ARG A 447 5.47 5.84 30.09
CA ARG A 447 5.05 6.71 31.21
C ARG A 447 4.97 8.18 30.80
N LYS A 448 5.92 8.68 30.00
CA LYS A 448 5.88 10.06 29.49
C LYS A 448 4.65 10.29 28.63
N LEU A 449 4.31 9.34 27.75
CA LEU A 449 3.13 9.42 26.89
C LEU A 449 1.82 9.39 27.71
N VAL A 450 1.70 8.49 28.69
CA VAL A 450 0.50 8.44 29.55
C VAL A 450 0.37 9.72 30.38
N ASN A 451 1.49 10.27 30.89
CA ASN A 451 1.48 11.56 31.58
C ASN A 451 1.06 12.69 30.65
N TYR A 452 1.55 12.72 29.41
CA TYR A 452 1.10 13.68 28.40
C TYR A 452 -0.41 13.58 28.17
N VAL A 453 -0.98 12.37 28.03
CA VAL A 453 -2.43 12.20 27.92
C VAL A 453 -3.14 12.73 29.16
N CYS A 454 -2.64 12.41 30.36
CA CYS A 454 -3.20 12.92 31.62
C CYS A 454 -3.18 14.44 31.73
N ASP A 455 -2.22 15.11 31.10
CA ASP A 455 -2.10 16.58 31.06
C ASP A 455 -2.97 17.23 29.98
N ASN A 456 -3.37 16.49 28.94
CA ASN A 456 -3.90 17.08 27.71
C ASN A 456 -5.26 16.51 27.24
N TRP A 457 -5.80 15.47 27.88
CA TRP A 457 -7.01 14.78 27.40
C TRP A 457 -8.24 15.69 27.30
N GLU A 458 -8.30 16.82 28.00
CA GLU A 458 -9.41 17.78 27.95
C GLU A 458 -9.36 18.71 26.72
N LYS A 459 -8.26 18.71 25.96
CA LYS A 459 -8.12 19.56 24.77
C LYS A 459 -9.03 19.08 23.63
N GLU A 460 -9.53 20.05 22.86
CA GLU A 460 -10.18 19.80 21.56
C GLU A 460 -9.13 19.36 20.52
N ASP A 461 -9.47 18.39 19.69
CA ASP A 461 -8.58 17.78 18.70
C ASP A 461 -9.30 17.53 17.35
N MET A 462 -8.66 16.82 16.43
CA MET A 462 -9.17 16.56 15.07
C MET A 462 -9.73 15.15 14.86
N SER A 463 -9.58 14.26 15.86
CA SER A 463 -10.00 12.85 15.89
C SER A 463 -9.60 12.02 14.68
N ILE A 464 -10.09 10.77 14.61
CA ILE A 464 -9.73 9.78 13.60
C ILE A 464 -9.98 10.23 12.16
N TRP A 465 -11.00 11.07 11.94
CA TRP A 465 -11.36 11.53 10.59
C TRP A 465 -10.53 12.70 10.09
N GLU A 466 -9.58 13.22 10.89
CA GLU A 466 -8.73 14.35 10.54
C GLU A 466 -9.55 15.53 10.01
N VAL A 467 -10.73 15.75 10.62
CA VAL A 467 -11.71 16.70 10.11
C VAL A 467 -11.04 18.06 10.04
N ARG A 468 -10.65 18.53 8.85
CA ARG A 468 -9.97 19.83 8.63
C ARG A 468 -10.86 21.06 8.96
N GLY A 469 -11.90 20.86 9.78
CA GLY A 469 -12.83 21.85 10.31
C GLY A 469 -12.47 22.27 11.74
N LYS A 470 -13.49 22.49 12.57
CA LYS A 470 -13.31 22.97 13.95
C LYS A 470 -12.87 21.82 14.86
N LYS A 471 -11.83 22.05 15.65
CA LYS A 471 -11.45 21.14 16.75
C LYS A 471 -12.62 20.98 17.74
N GLN A 472 -12.82 19.76 18.23
CA GLN A 472 -13.91 19.42 19.14
C GLN A 472 -13.45 18.40 20.17
N ASN A 473 -14.29 18.15 21.19
CA ASN A 473 -14.11 17.03 22.09
C ASN A 473 -14.77 15.79 21.48
N PHE A 474 -14.09 15.18 20.51
CA PHE A 474 -14.59 14.00 19.81
C PHE A 474 -14.66 12.79 20.73
N THR A 475 -15.79 12.09 20.70
CA THR A 475 -16.07 10.92 21.55
C THR A 475 -15.03 9.83 21.33
N TYR A 476 -14.66 9.54 20.08
CA TYR A 476 -13.61 8.57 19.75
C TYR A 476 -12.27 8.94 20.41
N SER A 477 -11.84 10.20 20.30
CA SER A 477 -10.59 10.68 20.89
C SER A 477 -10.57 10.54 22.41
N LYS A 478 -11.68 10.84 23.09
CA LYS A 478 -11.77 10.69 24.55
C LYS A 478 -11.75 9.21 24.97
N ILE A 479 -12.42 8.33 24.23
CA ILE A 479 -12.33 6.87 24.46
C ILE A 479 -10.88 6.41 24.30
N MET A 480 -10.17 6.87 23.28
CA MET A 480 -8.78 6.45 23.05
C MET A 480 -7.81 7.07 24.06
N CYS A 481 -8.06 8.27 24.59
CA CYS A 481 -7.37 8.77 25.79
C CYS A 481 -7.60 7.87 27.01
N TRP A 482 -8.83 7.41 27.24
CA TRP A 482 -9.11 6.44 28.29
C TRP A 482 -8.33 5.15 28.09
N VAL A 483 -8.28 4.62 26.85
CA VAL A 483 -7.50 3.42 26.51
C VAL A 483 -6.03 3.64 26.83
N ALA A 484 -5.45 4.78 26.46
CA ALA A 484 -4.05 5.09 26.73
C ALA A 484 -3.73 4.95 28.22
N VAL A 485 -4.55 5.57 29.08
CA VAL A 485 -4.35 5.54 30.54
C VAL A 485 -4.62 4.14 31.12
N ASP A 486 -5.70 3.46 30.71
CA ASP A 486 -6.00 2.10 31.16
C ASP A 486 -4.89 1.10 30.79
N ARG A 487 -4.36 1.16 29.55
CA ARG A 487 -3.25 0.29 29.14
C ARG A 487 -1.97 0.60 29.90
N GLY A 488 -1.69 1.87 30.18
CA GLY A 488 -0.59 2.27 31.07
C GLY A 488 -0.69 1.61 32.45
N ILE A 489 -1.85 1.69 33.09
CA ILE A 489 -2.11 1.06 34.41
C ILE A 489 -1.92 -0.46 34.32
N ARG A 490 -2.57 -1.13 33.36
CA ARG A 490 -2.50 -2.60 33.21
C ARG A 490 -1.09 -3.10 32.92
N LEU A 491 -0.30 -2.35 32.13
CA LEU A 491 1.11 -2.66 31.90
C LEU A 491 1.91 -2.57 33.20
N SER A 492 1.69 -1.51 33.98
CA SER A 492 2.37 -1.33 35.27
C SER A 492 2.09 -2.45 36.26
N GLU A 493 0.84 -2.92 36.33
CA GLU A 493 0.41 -3.96 37.27
C GLU A 493 0.89 -5.34 36.84
N LYS A 494 0.69 -5.69 35.56
CA LYS A 494 1.00 -7.02 35.05
C LYS A 494 2.49 -7.37 35.16
N ARG A 495 3.36 -6.35 35.09
CA ARG A 495 4.82 -6.50 35.13
C ARG A 495 5.43 -5.96 36.43
N VAL A 496 4.62 -5.41 37.33
CA VAL A 496 5.06 -4.74 38.57
C VAL A 496 6.10 -3.63 38.28
N LEU A 497 5.85 -2.85 37.23
CA LEU A 497 6.77 -1.78 36.81
C LEU A 497 6.60 -0.53 37.69
N PRO A 498 7.69 0.22 37.97
CA PRO A 498 7.61 1.46 38.75
C PRO A 498 6.73 2.52 38.08
N CYS A 499 5.67 2.92 38.77
CA CYS A 499 4.68 3.92 38.33
C CYS A 499 4.37 4.89 39.48
N PRO A 500 5.15 5.99 39.63
CA PRO A 500 4.91 7.00 40.67
C PRO A 500 3.56 7.71 40.50
N ASP A 501 3.12 7.91 39.25
CA ASP A 501 1.86 8.61 38.91
C ASP A 501 0.62 7.71 38.96
N ARG A 502 0.69 6.51 39.56
CA ARG A 502 -0.38 5.50 39.54
C ARG A 502 -1.74 6.05 39.98
N ASP A 503 -1.79 6.71 41.14
CA ASP A 503 -3.04 7.25 41.69
C ASP A 503 -3.63 8.34 40.79
N ARG A 504 -2.76 9.16 40.20
CA ARG A 504 -3.14 10.17 39.21
C ARG A 504 -3.75 9.51 37.97
N TRP A 505 -3.11 8.47 37.42
CA TRP A 505 -3.61 7.76 36.24
C TRP A 505 -4.98 7.14 36.50
N MET A 506 -5.18 6.49 37.65
CA MET A 506 -6.47 5.91 38.00
C MET A 506 -7.57 6.98 38.06
N LYS A 507 -7.30 8.12 38.71
CA LYS A 507 -8.24 9.24 38.78
C LYS A 507 -8.57 9.81 37.40
N VAL A 508 -7.56 10.01 36.55
CA VAL A 508 -7.79 10.53 35.18
C VAL A 508 -8.60 9.54 34.34
N ARG A 509 -8.26 8.24 34.38
CA ARG A 509 -9.02 7.20 33.68
C ARG A 509 -10.50 7.25 34.06
N ASP A 510 -10.80 7.30 35.36
CA ASP A 510 -12.17 7.29 35.85
C ASP A 510 -12.92 8.58 35.47
N ASN A 511 -12.24 9.73 35.51
CA ASN A 511 -12.80 11.00 35.03
C ASN A 511 -13.16 10.95 33.54
N ILE A 512 -12.26 10.46 32.68
CA ILE A 512 -12.54 10.34 31.24
C ILE A 512 -13.74 9.41 31.01
N TYR A 513 -13.80 8.29 31.73
CA TYR A 513 -14.89 7.33 31.61
C TYR A 513 -16.25 7.97 31.92
N GLU A 514 -16.36 8.63 33.08
CA GLU A 514 -17.60 9.30 33.49
C GLU A 514 -17.97 10.44 32.53
N GLU A 515 -16.97 11.18 32.04
CA GLU A 515 -17.20 12.25 31.09
C GLU A 515 -17.75 11.75 29.75
N VAL A 516 -17.17 10.70 29.16
CA VAL A 516 -17.71 10.10 27.94
C VAL A 516 -19.13 9.57 28.17
N MET A 517 -19.35 8.86 29.29
CA MET A 517 -20.65 8.24 29.59
C MET A 517 -21.77 9.26 29.84
N THR A 518 -21.43 10.50 30.19
CA THR A 518 -22.39 11.56 30.49
C THR A 518 -22.49 12.61 29.38
N LYS A 519 -21.37 13.08 28.84
CA LYS A 519 -21.31 14.16 27.85
C LYS A 519 -21.39 13.69 26.40
N ALA A 520 -21.02 12.46 26.05
CA ALA A 520 -21.21 11.96 24.68
C ALA A 520 -22.60 11.34 24.45
N TRP A 521 -23.33 11.01 25.52
CA TRP A 521 -24.61 10.36 25.40
C TRP A 521 -25.72 11.36 25.09
N ASN A 522 -26.42 11.17 23.98
CA ASN A 522 -27.65 11.90 23.68
C ASN A 522 -28.86 11.18 24.32
N PRO A 523 -29.49 11.73 25.38
CA PRO A 523 -30.62 11.08 26.04
C PRO A 523 -31.92 11.10 25.21
N GLU A 524 -32.07 12.06 24.30
CA GLU A 524 -33.26 12.22 23.47
C GLU A 524 -33.23 11.22 22.30
N GLN A 525 -32.15 11.21 21.54
CA GLN A 525 -31.97 10.35 20.36
C GLN A 525 -31.40 8.96 20.71
N LYS A 526 -30.93 8.78 21.95
CA LYS A 526 -30.46 7.51 22.53
C LYS A 526 -29.29 6.88 21.77
N PHE A 527 -28.26 7.66 21.50
CA PHE A 527 -26.98 7.16 20.98
C PHE A 527 -25.80 7.96 21.55
N PHE A 528 -24.59 7.38 21.46
CA PHE A 528 -23.35 8.13 21.67
C PHE A 528 -23.00 8.96 20.43
N ALA A 529 -22.88 10.26 20.60
CA ALA A 529 -22.66 11.21 19.54
C ALA A 529 -21.19 11.29 19.09
N GLN A 530 -20.94 11.96 17.97
CA GLN A 530 -19.63 12.19 17.38
C GLN A 530 -18.71 13.00 18.32
N SER A 531 -19.24 14.03 18.97
CA SER A 531 -18.53 14.91 19.89
C SER A 531 -19.44 15.46 20.97
N TYR A 532 -18.86 16.06 22.01
CA TYR A 532 -19.63 16.72 23.07
C TYR A 532 -20.34 17.98 22.56
N GLU A 533 -19.80 18.61 21.53
CA GLU A 533 -20.35 19.81 20.91
C GLU A 533 -21.46 19.52 19.90
N ALA A 534 -21.53 18.31 19.35
CA ALA A 534 -22.49 17.90 18.33
C ALA A 534 -23.26 16.64 18.76
N LEU A 535 -24.09 16.76 19.80
CA LEU A 535 -24.83 15.64 20.38
C LEU A 535 -25.86 14.99 19.44
N ASP A 536 -26.27 15.67 18.38
CA ASP A 536 -27.17 15.16 17.35
C ASP A 536 -26.43 14.51 16.17
N ALA A 537 -25.10 14.60 16.12
CA ALA A 537 -24.28 13.98 15.09
C ALA A 537 -23.92 12.53 15.48
N LEU A 538 -24.25 11.59 14.61
CA LEU A 538 -23.91 10.18 14.77
C LEU A 538 -22.54 9.89 14.13
N ASP A 539 -21.74 9.04 14.76
CA ASP A 539 -20.47 8.57 14.19
C ASP A 539 -20.27 7.08 14.50
N SER A 540 -20.00 6.29 13.47
CA SER A 540 -19.71 4.86 13.60
C SER A 540 -18.39 4.55 14.32
N SER A 541 -17.48 5.51 14.46
CA SER A 541 -16.21 5.34 15.18
C SER A 541 -16.41 4.89 16.64
N VAL A 542 -17.54 5.25 17.27
CA VAL A 542 -17.88 4.86 18.65
C VAL A 542 -18.11 3.36 18.82
N LEU A 543 -18.25 2.59 17.73
CA LEU A 543 -18.34 1.12 17.77
C LEU A 543 -17.06 0.45 18.27
N ILE A 544 -15.97 1.22 18.42
CA ILE A 544 -14.74 0.76 19.06
C ILE A 544 -14.92 0.43 20.54
N MET A 545 -15.87 1.08 21.24
CA MET A 545 -16.03 0.99 22.71
C MET A 545 -15.96 -0.44 23.28
N PRO A 546 -16.73 -1.44 22.79
CA PRO A 546 -16.64 -2.80 23.30
C PRO A 546 -15.33 -3.51 22.94
N LEU A 547 -14.74 -3.18 21.79
CA LEU A 547 -13.50 -3.81 21.32
C LEU A 547 -12.30 -3.44 22.19
N VAL A 548 -12.31 -2.24 22.76
CA VAL A 548 -11.28 -1.75 23.68
C VAL A 548 -11.64 -1.92 25.16
N PHE A 549 -12.76 -2.60 25.45
CA PHE A 549 -13.31 -2.83 26.79
C PHE A 549 -13.73 -1.56 27.53
N PHE A 550 -14.10 -0.50 26.81
CA PHE A 550 -14.68 0.71 27.38
C PHE A 550 -16.11 0.45 27.85
N ILE A 551 -16.95 -0.23 27.06
CA ILE A 551 -18.34 -0.54 27.44
C ILE A 551 -18.64 -2.02 27.25
N SER A 552 -19.59 -2.54 28.03
CA SER A 552 -20.10 -3.90 27.80
C SER A 552 -20.81 -3.98 26.44
N PRO A 553 -20.58 -5.03 25.62
CA PRO A 553 -21.30 -5.22 24.36
C PRO A 553 -22.82 -5.31 24.52
N ASN A 554 -23.31 -5.66 25.72
CA ASN A 554 -24.73 -5.78 26.03
C ASN A 554 -25.28 -4.55 26.79
N ASP A 555 -24.50 -3.48 26.92
CA ASP A 555 -24.97 -2.25 27.55
C ASP A 555 -26.15 -1.65 26.77
N PRO A 556 -27.26 -1.28 27.43
CA PRO A 556 -28.42 -0.72 26.75
C PRO A 556 -28.14 0.52 25.91
N ARG A 557 -27.22 1.41 26.33
CA ARG A 557 -26.82 2.60 25.58
C ARG A 557 -26.05 2.23 24.33
N PHE A 558 -25.13 1.26 24.44
CA PHE A 558 -24.38 0.76 23.29
C PHE A 558 -25.30 0.07 22.28
N LEU A 559 -26.18 -0.83 22.73
CA LEU A 559 -27.13 -1.50 21.85
C LEU A 559 -28.09 -0.51 21.16
N SER A 560 -28.49 0.56 21.87
CA SER A 560 -29.28 1.64 21.27
C SER A 560 -28.49 2.38 20.19
N THR A 561 -27.22 2.70 20.46
CA THR A 561 -26.31 3.33 19.48
C THR A 561 -26.15 2.47 18.22
N VAL A 562 -25.91 1.16 18.37
CA VAL A 562 -25.83 0.22 17.24
C VAL A 562 -27.12 0.23 16.42
N ARG A 563 -28.29 0.23 17.06
CA ARG A 563 -29.58 0.30 16.34
C ARG A 563 -29.72 1.59 15.54
N GLN A 564 -29.30 2.73 16.09
CA GLN A 564 -29.34 4.02 15.41
C GLN A 564 -28.42 4.04 14.20
N ILE A 565 -27.20 3.50 14.33
CA ILE A 565 -26.26 3.32 13.22
C ILE A 565 -26.87 2.43 12.13
N LEU A 566 -27.53 1.32 12.48
CA LEU A 566 -28.11 0.41 11.49
C LEU A 566 -29.36 0.96 10.76
N LEU A 567 -29.87 2.14 11.12
CA LEU A 567 -30.97 2.76 10.37
C LEU A 567 -30.50 3.17 8.96
N PRO A 568 -31.35 3.02 7.93
CA PRO A 568 -31.02 3.49 6.59
C PRO A 568 -30.72 5.00 6.57
N PRO A 569 -29.84 5.50 5.68
CA PRO A 569 -29.53 6.93 5.56
C PRO A 569 -30.76 7.83 5.37
N GLU A 570 -31.83 7.30 4.78
CA GLU A 570 -33.10 8.01 4.55
C GLU A 570 -33.94 8.18 5.83
N LYS A 571 -33.65 7.38 6.87
CA LYS A 571 -34.38 7.33 8.15
C LYS A 571 -33.49 7.62 9.36
N GLY A 572 -32.19 7.85 9.15
CA GLY A 572 -31.19 8.11 10.18
C GLY A 572 -30.23 9.21 9.75
N ASN A 573 -29.52 9.82 10.71
CA ASN A 573 -28.42 10.71 10.40
C ASN A 573 -27.30 9.91 9.71
N THR A 574 -26.68 10.46 8.67
CA THR A 574 -25.57 9.84 7.92
C THR A 574 -24.45 9.35 8.84
N TYR A 575 -23.86 8.18 8.51
CA TYR A 575 -22.87 7.43 9.30
C TYR A 575 -21.63 8.21 9.73
N ILE A 576 -21.31 9.27 8.98
CA ILE A 576 -20.21 10.20 9.24
C ILE A 576 -20.71 11.56 8.73
N LYS A 577 -20.88 12.54 9.62
CA LYS A 577 -20.91 13.96 9.21
C LYS A 577 -19.48 14.48 9.38
N VAL A 578 -18.71 14.52 8.29
CA VAL A 578 -17.37 15.14 8.26
C VAL A 578 -17.52 16.64 8.09
#